data_AF-A0A4P7R7L7-F1
#
_entry.id   AF-A0A4P7R7L7-F1
#
_cell.length_a   1.000
_cell.length_b   1.000
_cell.length_c   1.000
_cell.angle_alpha   90.00
_cell.angle_beta   90.00
_cell.angle_gamma   90.00
#
_symmetry.space_group_name_H-M   'P 1'
#
loop_
_entity.id
_entity.type
_entity.pdbx_description
1 polymer ?
#
loop_
_entity_poly.entity_id
_entity_poly.type
_entity_poly.pdbx_seq_one_letter_code
_entity_poly.pdbx_strand_id
1 'polypeptide(L)'
;MSKPHASTVGPSVSVPVVSNFASVKLPASLVQQAREAALPQRRSVAGQIEYWATLGRIADETGLTVQEAREAIAQFDARQQADEPLDESLDAIEARFTRAQTNGRLVQAVRDAVLSNRQDASDARRAA
;
A
#
# COMPACT_ATOMS: atom_id res chain seq x y z
N MET A 1 79.99 7.46 -1.35
CA MET A 1 79.42 6.16 -0.92
C MET A 1 78.07 6.47 -0.27
N SER A 2 76.94 6.58 -0.98
CA SER A 2 76.08 5.55 -1.61
C SER A 2 75.65 4.42 -0.66
N LYS A 3 74.46 4.54 -0.04
CA LYS A 3 73.29 3.70 -0.37
C LYS A 3 71.99 4.08 0.39
N PRO A 4 70.81 3.74 -0.16
CA PRO A 4 69.49 4.26 0.20
C PRO A 4 68.62 3.25 0.97
N HIS A 5 67.71 3.72 1.81
CA HIS A 5 66.55 2.95 2.31
C HIS A 5 65.39 3.93 2.50
N ALA A 6 64.12 3.63 2.30
CA ALA A 6 63.38 2.62 1.56
C ALA A 6 61.93 3.13 1.73
N SER A 7 61.24 3.49 0.65
CA SER A 7 59.81 3.85 0.74
C SER A 7 59.04 2.59 1.11
N THR A 8 58.69 2.48 2.39
CA THR A 8 57.74 1.47 2.87
C THR A 8 56.35 1.82 2.34
N VAL A 9 55.93 1.06 1.35
CA VAL A 9 54.56 0.96 0.85
C VAL A 9 53.63 0.64 2.03
N GLY A 10 52.70 1.54 2.33
CA GLY A 10 51.66 1.30 3.33
C GLY A 10 50.75 0.13 2.92
N PRO A 11 50.21 -0.64 3.88
CA PRO A 11 49.45 -1.84 3.58
C PRO A 11 48.13 -1.49 2.86
N SER A 12 47.95 -2.03 1.65
CA SER A 12 46.64 -2.11 1.03
C SER A 12 45.75 -3.02 1.89
N VAL A 13 44.85 -2.41 2.66
CA VAL A 13 43.81 -3.13 3.39
C VAL A 13 42.78 -3.59 2.36
N SER A 14 42.91 -4.83 1.90
CA SER A 14 41.82 -5.52 1.21
C SER A 14 40.70 -5.78 2.21
N VAL A 15 39.65 -4.96 2.18
CA VAL A 15 38.42 -5.23 2.92
C VAL A 15 37.84 -6.54 2.38
N PRO A 16 37.65 -7.59 3.20
CA PRO A 16 36.96 -8.78 2.73
C PRO A 16 35.52 -8.37 2.41
N VAL A 17 35.11 -8.57 1.15
CA VAL A 17 33.69 -8.56 0.79
C VAL A 17 33.09 -9.80 1.45
N VAL A 18 32.56 -9.63 2.66
CA VAL A 18 31.80 -10.69 3.32
C VAL A 18 30.51 -10.85 2.51
N SER A 19 30.40 -11.97 1.80
CA SER A 19 29.17 -12.29 1.07
C SER A 19 28.05 -12.56 2.07
N ASN A 20 27.09 -11.64 2.16
CA ASN A 20 25.88 -11.82 2.97
C ASN A 20 24.89 -12.84 2.36
N PHE A 21 25.26 -13.52 1.28
CA PHE A 21 24.42 -14.51 0.61
C PHE A 21 24.72 -15.92 1.11
N ALA A 22 23.68 -16.64 1.51
CA ALA A 22 23.73 -18.06 1.87
C ALA A 22 22.82 -18.87 0.94
N SER A 23 23.27 -20.07 0.55
CA SER A 23 22.44 -21.01 -0.21
C SER A 23 21.59 -21.84 0.75
N VAL A 24 20.27 -21.78 0.60
CA VAL A 24 19.30 -22.53 1.41
C VAL A 24 18.49 -23.46 0.52
N LYS A 25 18.33 -24.72 0.94
CA LYS A 25 17.47 -25.68 0.26
C LYS A 25 16.03 -25.45 0.67
N LEU A 26 15.20 -25.05 -0.28
CA LEU A 26 13.76 -24.83 -0.08
C LEU A 26 12.95 -25.85 -0.88
N PRO A 27 11.78 -26.29 -0.38
CA PRO A 27 10.85 -27.10 -1.15
C PRO A 27 10.45 -26.41 -2.46
N ALA A 28 10.33 -27.18 -3.54
CA ALA A 28 9.95 -26.64 -4.85
C ALA A 28 8.59 -25.93 -4.82
N SER A 29 7.64 -26.43 -4.02
CA SER A 29 6.33 -25.81 -3.82
C SER A 29 6.41 -24.40 -3.24
N LEU A 30 7.29 -24.17 -2.25
CA LEU A 30 7.49 -22.86 -1.65
C LEU A 30 8.11 -21.89 -2.65
N VAL A 31 9.10 -22.35 -3.43
CA VAL A 31 9.72 -21.55 -4.48
C VAL A 31 8.70 -21.15 -5.54
N GLN A 32 7.77 -22.04 -5.89
CA GLN A 32 6.69 -21.76 -6.84
C GLN A 32 5.71 -20.71 -6.29
N GLN A 33 5.28 -20.83 -5.03
CA GLN A 33 4.42 -19.83 -4.38
C GLN A 33 5.10 -18.45 -4.33
N ALA A 34 6.39 -18.41 -3.99
CA ALA A 34 7.16 -17.17 -3.96
C ALA A 34 7.26 -16.55 -5.36
N ARG A 35 7.42 -17.35 -6.42
CA ARG A 35 7.40 -16.87 -7.81
C ARG A 35 6.06 -16.24 -8.16
N GLU A 36 4.96 -16.90 -7.87
CA GLU A 36 3.61 -16.41 -8.16
C GLU A 36 3.31 -15.10 -7.44
N ALA A 37 3.67 -15.00 -6.15
CA ALA A 37 3.49 -13.77 -5.37
C ALA A 37 4.42 -12.62 -5.79
N ALA A 38 5.59 -12.94 -6.37
CA ALA A 38 6.57 -11.95 -6.80
C ALA A 38 6.21 -11.29 -8.14
N LEU A 39 5.55 -12.03 -9.05
CA LEU A 39 5.24 -11.58 -10.42
C LEU A 39 4.47 -10.24 -10.46
N PRO A 40 3.36 -10.05 -9.73
CA PRO A 40 2.60 -8.80 -9.77
C PRO A 40 3.42 -7.59 -9.30
N GLN A 41 4.34 -7.83 -8.37
CA GLN A 41 5.16 -6.79 -7.75
C GLN A 41 6.50 -6.57 -8.47
N ARG A 42 6.76 -7.31 -9.56
CA ARG A 42 8.04 -7.32 -10.29
C ARG A 42 9.24 -7.54 -9.38
N ARG A 43 9.06 -8.34 -8.32
CA ARG A 43 10.12 -8.70 -7.37
C ARG A 43 10.82 -9.99 -7.81
N SER A 44 12.03 -10.20 -7.32
CA SER A 44 12.70 -11.50 -7.46
C SER A 44 12.09 -12.50 -6.47
N VAL A 45 12.24 -13.80 -6.75
CA VAL A 45 11.81 -14.88 -5.82
C VAL A 45 12.52 -14.74 -4.46
N ALA A 46 13.82 -14.44 -4.47
CA ALA A 46 14.60 -14.20 -3.25
C ALA A 46 14.06 -13.00 -2.47
N GLY A 47 13.78 -11.88 -3.15
CA GLY A 47 13.21 -10.68 -2.52
C GLY A 47 11.80 -10.91 -1.99
N GLN A 48 11.00 -11.76 -2.62
CA GLN A 48 9.68 -12.13 -2.10
C GLN A 48 9.78 -12.98 -0.82
N ILE A 49 10.74 -13.90 -0.76
CA ILE A 49 11.00 -14.70 0.44
C ILE A 49 11.50 -13.81 1.59
N GLU A 50 12.41 -12.87 1.30
CA GLU A 50 12.90 -11.89 2.28
C GLU A 50 11.76 -11.02 2.82
N TYR A 51 10.85 -10.57 1.94
CA TYR A 51 9.67 -9.83 2.33
C TYR A 51 8.77 -10.63 3.27
N TRP A 52 8.47 -11.89 2.96
CA TRP A 52 7.69 -12.76 3.85
C TRP A 52 8.38 -12.99 5.19
N ALA A 53 9.70 -13.17 5.22
CA ALA A 53 10.46 -13.32 6.46
C ALA A 53 10.39 -12.06 7.32
N THR A 54 10.45 -10.88 6.69
CA THR A 54 10.32 -9.59 7.38
C THR A 54 8.92 -9.41 7.97
N LEU A 55 7.87 -9.73 7.19
CA LEU A 55 6.49 -9.72 7.70
C LEU A 55 6.29 -10.69 8.86
N GLY A 56 6.84 -11.90 8.78
CA GLY A 56 6.77 -12.89 9.85
C GLY A 56 7.40 -12.40 11.15
N ARG A 57 8.55 -11.71 11.06
CA ARG A 57 9.20 -11.10 12.24
C ARG A 57 8.32 -10.01 12.86
N ILE A 58 7.78 -9.11 12.04
CA ILE A 58 6.90 -8.04 12.52
C ILE A 58 5.65 -8.63 13.19
N ALA A 59 5.05 -9.66 12.59
CA ALA A 59 3.89 -10.33 13.16
C ALA A 59 4.20 -10.94 14.55
N ASP A 60 5.37 -11.57 14.70
CA ASP A 60 5.84 -12.13 15.98
C ASP A 60 6.10 -11.02 17.03
N GLU A 61 6.78 -9.94 16.65
CA GLU A 61 7.07 -8.80 17.53
C GLU A 61 5.80 -8.05 17.98
N THR A 62 4.78 -7.99 17.12
CA THR A 62 3.49 -7.34 17.41
C THR A 62 2.50 -8.25 18.10
N GLY A 63 2.78 -9.56 18.18
CA GLY A 63 1.84 -10.56 18.67
C GLY A 63 0.64 -10.77 17.74
N LEU A 64 0.72 -10.35 16.47
CA LEU A 64 -0.37 -10.50 15.49
C LEU A 64 -0.51 -11.96 15.09
N THR A 65 -1.59 -12.60 15.52
CA THR A 65 -1.84 -14.00 15.17
C THR A 65 -2.37 -14.12 13.74
N VAL A 66 -2.17 -15.31 13.15
CA VAL A 66 -2.70 -15.63 11.80
C VAL A 66 -4.22 -15.51 11.75
N GLN A 67 -4.92 -15.84 12.84
CA GLN A 67 -6.38 -15.76 12.90
C GLN A 67 -6.85 -14.31 12.89
N GLU A 68 -6.24 -13.44 13.70
CA GLU A 68 -6.55 -12.00 13.73
C GLU A 68 -6.25 -11.35 12.37
N ALA A 69 -5.13 -11.71 11.73
CA ALA A 69 -4.82 -11.23 10.39
C ALA A 69 -5.88 -11.65 9.36
N ARG A 70 -6.34 -12.90 9.40
CA ARG A 70 -7.41 -13.40 8.52
C ARG A 70 -8.74 -12.68 8.76
N GLU A 71 -9.10 -12.45 10.02
CA GLU A 71 -10.31 -11.72 10.37
C GLU A 71 -10.24 -10.26 9.90
N ALA A 72 -9.09 -9.60 10.07
CA ALA A 72 -8.89 -8.25 9.58
C ALA A 72 -9.02 -8.15 8.05
N ILE A 73 -8.45 -9.10 7.31
CA ILE A 73 -8.58 -9.17 5.84
C ILE A 73 -10.04 -9.41 5.46
N ALA A 74 -10.72 -10.38 6.09
CA ALA A 74 -12.12 -10.68 5.79
C ALA A 74 -13.04 -9.47 6.06
N GLN A 75 -12.79 -8.73 7.15
CA GLN A 75 -13.53 -7.50 7.45
C GLN A 75 -13.25 -6.40 6.43
N PHE A 76 -12.00 -6.25 5.98
CA PHE A 76 -11.64 -5.29 4.95
C PHE A 76 -12.32 -5.62 3.62
N ASP A 77 -12.27 -6.88 3.18
CA ASP A 77 -12.92 -7.33 1.95
C ASP A 77 -14.44 -7.13 2.00
N ALA A 78 -15.08 -7.43 3.14
CA ALA A 78 -16.51 -7.21 3.34
C ALA A 78 -16.89 -5.72 3.25
N ARG A 79 -16.03 -4.81 3.74
CA ARG A 79 -16.25 -3.37 3.60
C ARG A 79 -16.06 -2.91 2.16
N GLN A 80 -15.02 -3.39 1.47
CA GLN A 80 -14.78 -3.08 0.06
C GLN A 80 -15.95 -3.54 -0.83
N GLN A 81 -16.55 -4.70 -0.54
CA GLN A 81 -17.74 -5.19 -1.25
C GLN A 81 -19.00 -4.38 -0.94
N ALA A 82 -19.08 -3.75 0.23
CA ALA A 82 -20.18 -2.87 0.59
C ALA A 82 -20.03 -1.44 0.03
N ASP A 83 -18.79 -0.98 -0.17
CA ASP A 83 -18.43 0.32 -0.76
C ASP A 83 -18.29 0.28 -2.30
N GLU A 84 -18.23 -0.91 -2.92
CA GLU A 84 -18.51 -1.02 -4.35
C GLU A 84 -19.92 -0.44 -4.56
N PRO A 85 -20.06 0.65 -5.34
CA PRO A 85 -21.38 1.18 -5.62
C PRO A 85 -22.13 0.04 -6.28
N LEU A 86 -23.10 -0.53 -5.56
CA LEU A 86 -24.14 -1.38 -6.13
C LEU A 86 -24.48 -0.70 -7.43
N ASP A 87 -24.23 -1.37 -8.55
CA ASP A 87 -24.52 -0.93 -9.92
C ASP A 87 -25.85 -0.16 -9.88
N GLU A 88 -25.80 1.15 -9.61
CA GLU A 88 -27.00 1.91 -9.27
C GLU A 88 -27.53 2.20 -10.65
N SER A 89 -28.33 1.25 -11.13
CA SER A 89 -28.89 1.30 -12.48
C SER A 89 -29.38 2.71 -12.71
N LEU A 90 -29.17 3.23 -13.91
CA LEU A 90 -29.64 4.56 -14.30
C LEU A 90 -31.12 4.76 -13.89
N ASP A 91 -31.92 3.70 -13.96
CA ASP A 91 -33.32 3.67 -13.50
C ASP A 91 -33.48 3.95 -12.00
N ALA A 92 -32.61 3.42 -11.14
CA ALA A 92 -32.62 3.65 -9.71
C ALA A 92 -32.24 5.11 -9.38
N ILE A 93 -31.28 5.67 -10.11
CA ILE A 93 -30.90 7.07 -9.99
C ILE A 93 -32.06 7.97 -10.45
N GLU A 94 -32.70 7.65 -11.58
CA GLU A 94 -33.83 8.41 -12.11
C GLU A 94 -35.05 8.35 -11.18
N ALA A 95 -35.35 7.17 -10.62
CA ALA A 95 -36.42 6.99 -9.64
C ALA A 95 -36.14 7.79 -8.35
N ARG A 96 -34.89 7.79 -7.86
CA ARG A 96 -34.48 8.57 -6.69
C ARG A 96 -34.58 10.06 -6.95
N PHE A 97 -34.14 10.51 -8.12
CA PHE A 97 -34.21 11.90 -8.55
C PHE A 97 -35.67 12.37 -8.67
N THR A 98 -36.53 11.61 -9.34
CA THR A 98 -37.96 11.91 -9.47
C THR A 98 -38.67 11.94 -8.11
N ARG A 99 -38.34 11.01 -7.21
CA ARG A 99 -38.84 11.02 -5.84
C ARG A 99 -38.37 12.26 -5.08
N ALA A 100 -37.11 12.68 -5.23
CA ALA A 100 -36.57 13.88 -4.62
C ALA A 100 -37.19 15.18 -5.18
N GLN A 101 -37.55 15.19 -6.46
CA GLN A 101 -38.28 16.30 -7.08
C GLN A 101 -39.70 16.41 -6.52
N THR A 102 -40.45 15.29 -6.49
CA THR A 102 -41.86 15.26 -6.06
C THR A 102 -42.04 15.58 -4.57
N ASN A 103 -41.10 15.19 -3.71
CA ASN A 103 -41.14 15.52 -2.28
C ASN A 103 -40.44 16.83 -1.91
N GLY A 104 -39.99 17.62 -2.91
CA GLY A 104 -39.35 18.92 -2.70
C GLY A 104 -37.94 18.88 -2.12
N ARG A 105 -37.38 17.70 -1.84
CA ARG A 105 -36.01 17.56 -1.30
C ARG A 105 -34.95 18.03 -2.29
N LEU A 106 -35.17 17.87 -3.59
CA LEU A 106 -34.22 18.38 -4.59
C LEU A 106 -34.12 19.91 -4.50
N VAL A 107 -35.25 20.60 -4.38
CA VAL A 107 -35.28 22.06 -4.28
C VAL A 107 -34.55 22.53 -3.02
N GLN A 108 -34.73 21.83 -1.90
CA GLN A 108 -34.02 22.13 -0.67
C GLN A 108 -32.50 21.94 -0.82
N ALA A 109 -32.07 20.81 -1.38
CA ALA A 109 -30.66 20.52 -1.63
C ALA A 109 -30.01 21.56 -2.57
N VAL A 110 -30.72 22.01 -3.60
CA VAL A 110 -30.24 23.08 -4.51
C VAL A 110 -30.08 24.40 -3.76
N ARG A 111 -31.02 24.79 -2.89
CA ARG A 111 -30.88 26.01 -2.08
C ARG A 111 -29.67 25.92 -1.16
N ASP A 112 -29.50 24.79 -0.48
CA ASP A 112 -28.39 24.58 0.45
C ASP A 112 -27.04 24.66 -0.29
N ALA A 113 -26.94 24.04 -1.48
CA ALA A 113 -25.74 24.11 -2.31
C ALA A 113 -25.43 25.53 -2.82
N VAL A 114 -26.46 26.31 -3.17
CA VAL A 114 -26.28 27.72 -3.59
C VAL A 114 -25.85 28.59 -2.42
N LEU A 115 -26.40 28.36 -1.22
CA LEU A 115 -26.00 29.10 -0.02
C LEU A 115 -24.55 28.80 0.35
N SER A 116 -24.13 27.52 0.32
CA SER A 116 -22.74 27.12 0.55
C SER A 116 -21.78 27.80 -0.43
N ASN A 117 -22.04 27.70 -1.74
CA ASN A 117 -21.19 28.34 -2.74
C ASN A 117 -21.09 29.86 -2.58
N ARG A 118 -22.16 30.52 -2.13
CA ARG A 118 -22.13 31.97 -1.84
C ARG A 118 -21.27 32.30 -0.63
N GLN A 119 -21.31 31.46 0.40
CA GLN A 119 -20.44 31.61 1.59
C GLN A 119 -18.98 31.42 1.19
N ASP A 120 -18.66 30.33 0.49
CA ASP A 120 -17.31 30.02 0.01
C ASP A 120 -16.75 31.16 -0.87
N ALA A 121 -17.56 31.68 -1.80
CA ALA A 121 -17.17 32.81 -2.65
C ALA A 121 -16.99 34.12 -1.86
N SER A 122 -17.72 34.31 -0.76
CA SER A 122 -17.57 35.49 0.09
C SER A 122 -16.32 35.41 0.97
N ASP A 123 -15.97 34.22 1.44
CA ASP A 123 -14.77 33.97 2.23
C ASP A 123 -13.51 34.03 1.35
N ALA A 124 -13.57 33.49 0.13
CA ALA A 124 -12.50 33.62 -0.86
C ALA A 124 -12.20 35.10 -1.23
N ARG A 125 -13.23 35.96 -1.29
CA ARG A 125 -13.06 37.40 -1.53
C ARG A 125 -12.51 38.18 -0.32
N ARG A 126 -12.68 37.66 0.90
CA ARG A 126 -12.13 38.26 2.13
C ARG A 126 -10.67 37.87 2.37
N ALA A 127 -10.26 36.74 1.81
CA ALA A 127 -8.90 36.21 1.92
C ALA A 127 -7.93 36.75 0.84
N ALA A 128 -8.42 37.53 -0.12
CA ALA A 128 -7.66 38.17 -1.20
C ALA A 128 -7.50 39.67 -0.94
#